data_AF-A0A3D3JGP2-F1
#
_entry.id   AF-A0A3D3JGP2-F1
#
_cell.length_a   1.000
_cell.length_b   1.000
_cell.length_c   1.000
_cell.angle_alpha   90.00
_cell.angle_beta   90.00
_cell.angle_gamma   90.00
#
_symmetry.space_group_name_H-M   'P 1'
#
loop_
_entity.id
_entity.type
_entity.pdbx_description
1 polymer ?
#
loop_
_entity_poly.entity_id
_entity_poly.type
_entity_poly.pdbx_seq_one_letter_code
_entity_poly.pdbx_strand_id
1 'polypeptide(L)'
;VVNKADIDEHATLRAIATYRSALRLMLPAEEDWTSEVVAVSSLHQSGIDGILAVEEQFFDPQRTTSRERRRRRQRKSWFEAVLRSTALDWVTHDRAIASAVQDLRMAVLEETTTPTRGLMAIFDQTTISRTTSEGPRP
;
A
#
# COMPACT_ATOMS: atom_id res chain seq x y z
N VAL A 1 10.21 -9.68 13.47
CA VAL A 1 10.28 -11.00 14.14
C VAL A 1 11.07 -11.96 13.26
N VAL A 2 12.03 -12.70 13.84
CA VAL A 2 12.71 -13.85 13.20
C VAL A 2 12.07 -15.11 13.77
N ASN A 3 11.33 -15.88 12.96
CA ASN A 3 10.63 -17.09 13.41
C ASN A 3 11.48 -18.36 13.17
N LYS A 4 11.08 -19.47 13.80
CA LYS A 4 11.76 -20.78 13.78
C LYS A 4 13.13 -20.78 14.47
N ALA A 5 13.22 -20.01 15.56
CA ALA A 5 14.45 -19.88 16.35
C ALA A 5 14.93 -21.20 16.99
N ASP A 6 14.08 -22.23 17.01
CA ASP A 6 14.36 -23.58 17.48
C ASP A 6 15.24 -24.43 16.55
N ILE A 7 15.37 -24.07 15.27
CA ILE A 7 16.06 -24.90 14.27
C ILE A 7 17.59 -24.74 14.34
N ASP A 8 18.07 -23.50 14.36
CA ASP A 8 19.49 -23.16 14.39
C ASP A 8 19.68 -21.82 15.11
N GLU A 9 20.26 -21.89 16.31
CA GLU A 9 20.53 -20.73 17.15
C GLU A 9 21.52 -19.76 16.48
N HIS A 10 22.59 -20.27 15.86
CA HIS A 10 23.60 -19.43 15.21
C HIS A 10 23.02 -18.71 13.99
N ALA A 11 22.21 -19.39 13.18
CA ALA A 11 21.50 -18.75 12.06
C ALA A 11 20.53 -17.67 12.55
N THR A 12 19.81 -17.94 13.64
CA THR A 12 18.88 -16.98 14.26
C THR A 12 19.61 -15.73 14.74
N LEU A 13 20.72 -15.89 15.48
CA LEU A 13 21.53 -14.78 15.98
C LEU A 13 22.11 -13.93 14.83
N ARG A 14 22.59 -14.58 13.76
CA ARG A 14 23.05 -13.86 12.55
C ARG A 14 21.92 -13.04 11.94
N ALA A 15 20.72 -13.62 11.76
CA ALA A 15 19.57 -12.92 11.20
C ALA A 15 19.17 -11.70 12.04
N ILE A 16 19.12 -11.85 13.38
CA ILE A 16 18.84 -10.74 14.30
C ILE A 16 19.87 -9.62 14.12
N ALA A 17 21.16 -9.95 14.13
CA ALA A 17 22.24 -8.97 13.99
C ALA A 17 22.17 -8.24 12.63
N THR A 18 21.87 -8.97 11.56
CA THR A 18 21.68 -8.40 10.21
C THR A 18 20.51 -7.43 10.19
N TYR A 19 19.34 -7.82 10.70
CA TYR A 19 18.16 -6.94 10.71
C TYR A 19 18.37 -5.71 11.60
N ARG A 20 18.97 -5.87 12.79
CA ARG A 20 19.28 -4.73 13.67
C ARG A 20 20.24 -3.75 13.00
N SER A 21 21.25 -4.26 12.30
CA SER A 21 22.20 -3.42 11.55
C SER A 21 21.49 -2.69 10.42
N ALA A 22 20.64 -3.38 9.65
CA ALA A 22 19.88 -2.78 8.56
C ALA A 22 18.93 -1.67 9.06
N LEU A 23 18.21 -1.90 10.17
CA LEU A 23 17.28 -0.93 10.74
C LEU A 23 17.99 0.36 11.20
N ARG A 24 19.25 0.28 11.66
CA ARG A 24 20.05 1.46 12.03
C ARG A 24 20.47 2.31 10.84
N LEU A 25 20.50 1.75 9.64
CA LEU A 25 20.85 2.46 8.40
C LEU A 25 19.64 3.11 7.73
N MET A 26 18.43 2.74 8.14
CA MET A 26 17.18 3.25 7.56
C MET A 26 16.66 4.43 8.38
N LEU A 27 15.98 5.37 7.72
CA LEU A 27 15.21 6.39 8.42
C LEU A 27 14.06 5.69 9.19
N PRO A 28 13.86 6.00 10.48
CA PRO A 28 12.74 5.45 11.23
C PRO A 28 11.41 5.77 10.55
N ALA A 29 10.52 4.78 10.47
CA ALA A 29 9.19 4.96 9.89
C ALA A 29 8.33 5.94 10.72
N GLU A 30 8.61 6.05 12.02
CA GLU A 30 7.98 6.97 12.96
C GLU A 30 9.07 7.64 13.80
N GLU A 31 8.95 8.95 13.99
CA GLU A 31 9.95 9.82 14.64
C GLU A 31 10.31 9.40 16.07
N ASP A 32 9.36 8.79 16.78
CA ASP A 32 9.52 8.35 18.17
C ASP A 32 9.66 6.83 18.29
N TRP A 33 9.76 6.06 17.20
CA TRP A 33 9.83 4.60 17.25
C TRP A 33 11.15 4.05 16.74
N THR A 34 11.74 3.15 17.52
CA THR A 34 12.82 2.30 17.06
C THR A 34 12.30 0.87 16.97
N SER A 35 12.27 0.31 15.76
CA SER A 35 11.83 -1.07 15.55
C SER A 35 12.78 -2.06 16.19
N GLU A 36 12.24 -2.98 17.00
CA GLU A 36 12.99 -4.06 17.60
C GLU A 36 12.94 -5.35 16.77
N VAL A 37 13.99 -6.17 16.93
CA VAL A 37 14.08 -7.50 16.31
C VAL A 37 14.06 -8.54 17.41
N VAL A 38 12.97 -9.30 17.45
CA VAL A 38 12.72 -10.41 18.39
C VAL A 38 12.77 -11.72 17.63
N ALA A 39 13.33 -12.76 18.25
CA ALA A 39 13.31 -14.13 17.75
C ALA A 39 12.28 -14.97 18.51
N VAL A 40 11.59 -15.83 17.78
CA VAL A 40 10.52 -16.69 18.33
C VAL A 40 10.57 -18.09 17.73
N SER A 41 10.06 -19.07 18.47
CA SER A 41 9.59 -20.33 17.92
C SER A 41 8.08 -20.39 18.08
N SER A 42 7.34 -20.18 16.99
CA SER A 42 5.89 -20.38 17.02
C SER A 42 5.49 -21.83 17.33
N LEU A 43 6.32 -22.80 16.91
CA LEU A 43 6.05 -24.23 17.15
C LEU A 43 6.15 -24.57 18.65
N HIS A 44 7.17 -24.05 19.31
CA HIS A 44 7.41 -24.29 20.75
C HIS A 44 6.84 -23.20 21.64
N GLN A 45 6.08 -22.25 21.07
CA GLN A 45 5.49 -21.10 21.78
C GLN A 45 6.52 -20.28 22.58
N SER A 46 7.78 -20.24 22.13
CA SER A 46 8.87 -19.54 22.83
C SER A 46 9.15 -18.17 22.22
N GLY A 47 9.50 -17.20 23.07
CA GLY A 47 9.82 -15.82 22.68
C GLY A 47 8.60 -14.96 22.34
N ILE A 48 7.37 -15.48 22.46
CA ILE A 48 6.14 -14.73 22.19
C ILE A 48 5.97 -13.56 23.17
N ASP A 49 6.36 -13.72 24.43
CA ASP A 49 6.35 -12.63 25.42
C ASP A 49 7.20 -11.43 24.98
N GLY A 50 8.28 -11.68 24.22
CA GLY A 50 9.10 -10.63 23.64
C GLY A 50 8.36 -9.82 22.57
N ILE A 51 7.44 -10.45 21.81
CA ILE A 51 6.57 -9.73 20.87
C ILE A 51 5.59 -8.86 21.66
N LEU A 52 4.94 -9.42 22.67
CA LEU A 52 3.97 -8.70 23.49
C LEU A 52 4.61 -7.48 24.16
N ALA A 53 5.83 -7.63 24.71
CA ALA A 53 6.57 -6.50 25.29
C ALA A 53 6.84 -5.38 24.28
N VAL A 54 7.21 -5.71 23.03
CA VAL A 54 7.41 -4.72 21.97
C VAL A 54 6.09 -4.06 21.57
N GLU A 55 4.99 -4.82 21.52
CA GLU A 55 3.66 -4.27 21.28
C GLU A 55 3.25 -3.32 22.41
N GLU A 56 3.42 -3.70 23.67
CA GLU A 56 3.14 -2.84 24.83
C GLU A 56 3.92 -1.51 24.75
N GLN A 57 5.21 -1.57 24.43
CA GLN A 57 6.04 -0.38 24.22
C GLN A 57 5.54 0.48 23.04
N PHE A 58 5.17 -0.14 21.92
CA PHE A 58 4.62 0.59 20.78
C PHE A 58 3.28 1.24 21.13
N PHE A 59 2.49 0.58 21.97
CA PHE A 59 1.16 1.02 22.37
C PHE A 59 1.13 1.92 23.61
N ASP A 60 2.29 2.26 24.16
CA ASP A 60 2.44 3.14 25.32
C ASP A 60 1.63 4.45 25.16
N PRO A 61 0.91 4.90 26.21
CA PRO A 61 0.10 6.13 26.18
C PRO A 61 0.87 7.37 25.72
N GLN A 62 2.18 7.48 25.99
CA GLN A 62 3.02 8.60 25.57
C GLN A 62 3.12 8.73 24.04
N ARG A 63 2.96 7.61 23.31
CA ARG A 63 3.00 7.55 21.84
C ARG A 63 1.65 7.84 21.17
N THR A 64 0.61 8.17 21.93
CA THR A 64 -0.76 8.32 21.40
C THR A 64 -0.83 9.36 20.27
N THR A 65 -0.17 10.51 20.44
CA THR A 65 -0.15 11.59 19.43
C THR A 65 0.48 11.12 18.12
N SER A 66 1.63 10.43 18.17
CA SER A 66 2.31 9.89 16.99
C SER A 66 1.47 8.84 16.27
N ARG A 67 0.84 7.93 17.03
CA ARG A 67 -0.07 6.93 16.48
C ARG A 67 -1.30 7.55 15.83
N GLU A 68 -1.89 8.59 16.41
CA GLU A 68 -3.04 9.27 15.80
C GLU A 68 -2.65 10.01 14.51
N ARG A 69 -1.47 10.66 14.49
CA ARG A 69 -0.89 11.26 13.29
C ARG A 69 -0.70 10.21 12.18
N ARG A 70 -0.20 9.02 12.53
CA ARG A 70 -0.08 7.88 11.61
C ARG A 70 -1.44 7.41 11.10
N ARG A 71 -2.43 7.21 11.99
CA ARG A 71 -3.80 6.82 11.62
C ARG A 71 -4.44 7.84 10.67
N ARG A 72 -4.21 9.15 10.88
CA ARG A 72 -4.71 10.20 9.97
C ARG A 72 -4.09 10.09 8.57
N ARG A 73 -2.77 9.88 8.48
CA ARG A 73 -2.07 9.67 7.21
C ARG A 73 -2.58 8.41 6.49
N GLN A 74 -2.77 7.32 7.23
CA GLN A 74 -3.33 6.08 6.70
C GLN A 74 -4.75 6.26 6.17
N ARG A 75 -5.64 6.93 6.92
CA ARG A 75 -7.00 7.24 6.47
C ARG A 75 -7.00 8.04 5.17
N LYS A 76 -6.14 9.05 5.06
CA LYS A 76 -5.97 9.83 3.83
C LYS A 76 -5.50 8.95 2.66
N SER A 77 -4.44 8.17 2.85
CA SER A 77 -3.89 7.29 1.82
C SER A 77 -4.89 6.23 1.38
N TRP A 78 -5.63 5.65 2.33
CA TRP A 78 -6.71 4.70 2.05
C TRP A 78 -7.84 5.35 1.25
N PHE A 79 -8.30 6.54 1.65
CA PHE A 79 -9.31 7.29 0.91
C PHE A 79 -8.87 7.55 -0.55
N GLU A 80 -7.63 7.99 -0.76
CA GLU A 80 -7.10 8.23 -2.10
C GLU A 80 -7.02 6.94 -2.94
N ALA A 81 -6.66 5.81 -2.33
CA ALA A 81 -6.62 4.52 -3.01
C ALA A 81 -8.03 4.04 -3.40
N VAL A 82 -9.01 4.19 -2.50
CA VAL A 82 -10.42 3.88 -2.77
C VAL A 82 -10.98 4.79 -3.85
N LEU A 83 -10.69 6.10 -3.80
CA LEU A 83 -11.14 7.05 -4.82
C LEU A 83 -10.62 6.68 -6.21
N ARG A 84 -9.31 6.41 -6.34
CA ARG A 84 -8.71 6.03 -7.63
C ARG A 84 -9.27 4.72 -8.18
N SER A 85 -9.37 3.69 -7.34
CA SER A 85 -9.93 2.39 -7.75
C SER A 85 -11.39 2.52 -8.15
N THR A 86 -12.21 3.17 -7.33
CA THR A 86 -13.64 3.37 -7.62
C THR A 86 -13.87 4.19 -8.88
N ALA A 87 -13.08 5.25 -9.10
CA ALA A 87 -13.18 6.05 -10.32
C ALA A 87 -12.79 5.24 -11.56
N LEU A 88 -11.73 4.42 -11.48
CA LEU A 88 -11.33 3.54 -12.57
C LEU A 88 -12.38 2.47 -12.86
N ASP A 89 -12.93 1.84 -11.83
CA ASP A 89 -13.98 0.84 -11.95
C ASP A 89 -15.23 1.44 -12.59
N TRP A 90 -15.62 2.65 -12.19
CA TRP A 90 -16.77 3.35 -12.76
C TRP A 90 -16.57 3.70 -14.24
N VAL A 91 -15.39 4.20 -14.61
CA VAL A 91 -15.05 4.55 -16.01
C VAL A 91 -14.99 3.30 -16.89
N THR A 92 -14.42 2.21 -16.39
CA THR A 92 -14.26 0.96 -17.15
C THR A 92 -15.48 0.04 -17.09
N HIS A 93 -16.53 0.42 -16.35
CA HIS A 93 -17.81 -0.30 -16.37
C HIS A 93 -18.51 -0.19 -17.74
N ASP A 94 -18.29 0.91 -18.47
CA ASP A 94 -18.76 1.05 -19.84
C ASP A 94 -17.92 0.17 -20.78
N ARG A 95 -18.57 -0.75 -21.49
CA ARG A 95 -17.90 -1.69 -22.41
C ARG A 95 -17.12 -1.00 -23.52
N ALA A 96 -17.59 0.14 -24.03
CA ALA A 96 -16.89 0.88 -25.07
C ALA A 96 -15.59 1.48 -24.53
N ILE A 97 -15.64 2.05 -23.32
CA ILE A 97 -14.46 2.61 -22.65
C ILE A 97 -13.46 1.51 -22.29
N ALA A 98 -13.94 0.39 -21.75
CA ALA A 98 -13.11 -0.76 -21.42
C ALA A 98 -12.33 -1.27 -22.65
N SER A 99 -13.00 -1.39 -23.80
CA SER A 99 -12.36 -1.77 -25.07
C SER A 99 -11.32 -0.74 -25.50
N ALA A 100 -11.68 0.55 -25.52
CA ALA A 100 -10.77 1.61 -25.93
C ALA A 100 -9.52 1.71 -25.02
N VAL A 101 -9.67 1.49 -23.72
CA VAL A 101 -8.55 1.43 -22.77
C VAL A 101 -7.64 0.23 -23.06
N GLN A 102 -8.20 -0.90 -23.47
CA GLN A 102 -7.41 -2.08 -23.83
C GLN A 102 -6.63 -1.87 -25.13
N ASP A 103 -7.25 -1.27 -26.15
CA ASP A 103 -6.58 -0.92 -27.40
C ASP A 103 -5.47 0.10 -27.17
N LEU A 104 -5.73 1.12 -26.33
CA LEU A 104 -4.72 2.08 -25.92
C LEU A 104 -3.54 1.42 -25.21
N ARG A 105 -3.79 0.42 -24.35
CA ARG A 105 -2.71 -0.30 -23.66
C ARG A 105 -1.77 -0.95 -24.68
N MET A 106 -2.30 -1.54 -25.74
CA MET A 106 -1.48 -2.11 -26.82
C MET A 106 -0.70 -1.01 -27.56
N ALA A 107 -1.37 0.08 -27.94
CA ALA A 107 -0.74 1.20 -28.64
C ALA A 107 0.42 1.84 -27.83
N VAL A 108 0.30 1.91 -26.50
CA VAL A 108 1.38 2.39 -25.61
C VAL A 108 2.55 1.40 -25.56
N LEU A 109 2.27 0.09 -25.48
CA LEU A 109 3.32 -0.94 -25.46
C LEU A 109 4.06 -1.04 -26.79
N GLU A 110 3.40 -0.70 -27.89
CA GLU A 110 3.99 -0.60 -29.24
C GLU A 110 4.62 0.78 -29.51
N GLU A 111 4.66 1.67 -28.51
CA GLU A 111 5.25 3.01 -28.60
C GLU A 111 4.62 3.92 -29.67
N THR A 112 3.40 3.61 -30.11
CA THR A 112 2.67 4.39 -31.15
C THR A 112 1.93 5.60 -30.58
N THR A 113 1.73 5.66 -29.26
CA THR A 113 1.17 6.81 -28.55
C THR A 113 1.70 6.89 -27.12
N THR A 114 1.57 8.06 -26.50
CA THR A 114 1.86 8.22 -25.07
C THR A 114 0.61 7.94 -24.23
N PRO A 115 0.74 7.42 -23.00
CA PRO A 115 -0.40 7.16 -22.12
C PRO A 115 -1.32 8.38 -21.95
N THR A 116 -0.74 9.56 -21.73
CA THR A 116 -1.50 10.80 -21.54
C THR A 116 -2.30 11.17 -22.77
N ARG A 117 -1.67 11.18 -23.96
CA ARG A 117 -2.33 11.55 -25.21
C ARG A 117 -3.48 10.59 -25.54
N GLY A 118 -3.25 9.29 -25.38
CA GLY A 118 -4.27 8.28 -25.64
C GLY A 118 -5.45 8.36 -24.68
N LEU A 119 -5.22 8.58 -23.39
CA LEU A 119 -6.30 8.75 -22.41
C LEU A 119 -7.14 10.00 -22.69
N MET A 120 -6.51 11.13 -23.05
CA MET A 120 -7.24 12.34 -23.43
C MET A 120 -8.15 12.10 -24.64
N ALA A 121 -7.66 11.37 -25.65
CA ALA A 121 -8.47 11.01 -26.82
C ALA A 121 -9.70 10.17 -26.45
N ILE A 122 -9.60 9.27 -25.47
CA ILE A 122 -10.75 8.48 -24.97
C ILE A 122 -11.75 9.38 -24.22
N PHE A 123 -11.27 10.30 -23.39
CA PHE A 123 -12.13 11.20 -22.61
C PHE A 123 -12.88 12.23 -23.46
N ASP A 124 -12.25 12.73 -24.53
CA ASP A 124 -12.91 13.65 -25.45
C ASP A 124 -14.09 12.99 -26.18
N GLN A 125 -13.92 11.74 -26.62
CA GLN A 125 -14.97 10.98 -27.32
C GLN A 125 -16.17 10.63 -26.42
N THR A 126 -15.92 10.41 -25.13
CA THR A 126 -16.94 10.00 -24.16
C THR A 126 -17.69 11.18 -23.54
N THR A 127 -17.02 12.32 -23.34
CA THR A 127 -17.65 13.57 -22.88
C THR A 127 -18.68 14.08 -23.88
N ILE A 128 -18.37 14.00 -25.19
CA ILE A 128 -19.27 14.39 -26.27
C ILE A 128 -20.51 13.47 -26.34
N SER A 129 -20.37 12.19 -25.98
CA SER A 129 -21.46 11.21 -26.04
C SER A 129 -22.46 11.34 -24.87
N ARG A 130 -22.01 11.74 -23.67
CA ARG A 130 -22.90 11.91 -22.50
C ARG A 130 -23.72 13.20 -22.56
N THR A 131 -23.14 14.31 -23.01
CA THR A 131 -23.86 15.59 -23.17
C THR A 131 -24.92 15.55 -24.27
N THR A 132 -24.79 14.64 -25.24
CA THR A 132 -25.77 14.48 -26.33
C THR A 132 -26.96 13.58 -25.94
N SER A 133 -26.88 12.82 -24.83
CA SER A 133 -27.96 11.90 -24.41
C SER A 133 -28.83 12.39 -23.24
N GLU A 134 -28.45 13.45 -22.53
CA GLU A 134 -29.33 14.10 -21.53
C GLU A 134 -30.11 15.26 -22.16
N GLY A 135 -31.13 14.91 -22.94
CA GLY A 135 -32.27 15.81 -23.18
C GLY A 135 -33.04 16.06 -21.87
N PRO A 136 -33.65 17.24 -21.69
CA PRO A 136 -34.25 17.62 -20.41
C PRO A 136 -35.37 16.64 -20.04
N ARG A 137 -35.26 15.99 -18.87
CA ARG A 137 -36.37 15.25 -18.28
C ARG A 137 -37.28 16.25 -17.53
N PRO A 138 -38.61 16.08 -17.61
CA PRO A 138 -39.62 17.00 -17.07
C PRO A 138 -39.61 17.09 -15.55
#